data_AF-A0A6B0Z358-F1
#
_entry.id   AF-A0A6B0Z358-F1
#
_cell.length_a   1.000
_cell.length_b   1.000
_cell.length_c   1.000
_cell.angle_alpha   90.00
_cell.angle_beta   90.00
_cell.angle_gamma   90.00
#
_symmetry.space_group_name_H-M   'P 1'
#
loop_
_entity.id
_entity.type
_entity.pdbx_description
1 polymer ?
#
loop_
_entity_poly.entity_id
_entity_poly.type
_entity_poly.pdbx_seq_one_letter_code
_entity_poly.pdbx_strand_id
1 'polypeptide(L)'
;MLTLVAVSAFVAVALIYEPANAVDPAPVNPRGPIPAVLADSDGNTYEVFTPEEGGSIISEDHSFIAVPGDVPSAYIVGVRMSKGGEASNAGMTHHRYTLSGNYFIIDAVDENGKTPSPAFRFRNPPLACLPIPQHFFANIDSMTVIATDSEGLTQTVLNSGTRVQDTGLKLCAFVGTVPSILAVGLEGAPGPLPPTPEVVVEVRVVELPVTGGSAPSRNLATLLLILGLTIVAGVVWYAKSLRLGAR
;
A
#
# COMPACT_ATOMS: atom_id res chain seq x y z
N MET A 1 75.97 -17.86 -10.55
CA MET A 1 75.68 -17.37 -11.91
C MET A 1 74.17 -17.16 -11.97
N LEU A 2 73.74 -15.89 -11.94
CA LEU A 2 72.34 -15.47 -11.91
C LEU A 2 71.66 -15.79 -13.24
N THR A 3 70.43 -16.28 -13.19
CA THR A 3 69.48 -16.09 -14.29
C THR A 3 68.11 -15.75 -13.69
N LEU A 4 67.79 -14.46 -13.77
CA LEU A 4 66.51 -13.87 -13.44
C LEU A 4 65.57 -14.16 -14.63
N VAL A 5 64.46 -14.86 -14.41
CA VAL A 5 63.38 -14.96 -15.41
C VAL A 5 62.23 -14.10 -14.92
N ALA A 6 62.13 -12.90 -15.48
CA ALA A 6 61.00 -12.01 -15.29
C ALA A 6 59.84 -12.49 -16.17
N VAL A 7 58.75 -12.96 -15.56
CA VAL A 7 57.48 -13.21 -16.27
C VAL A 7 56.67 -11.92 -16.19
N SER A 8 56.74 -11.11 -17.24
CA SER A 8 55.88 -9.96 -17.45
C SER A 8 54.51 -10.43 -17.93
N ALA A 9 53.54 -10.47 -17.01
CA ALA A 9 52.13 -10.62 -17.34
C ALA A 9 51.62 -9.30 -17.94
N PHE A 10 51.40 -9.28 -19.26
CA PHE A 10 50.61 -8.24 -19.90
C PHE A 10 49.13 -8.48 -19.58
N VAL A 11 48.63 -7.81 -18.54
CA VAL A 11 47.19 -7.60 -18.39
C VAL A 11 46.81 -6.54 -19.42
N ALA A 12 46.25 -6.98 -20.54
CA ALA A 12 45.54 -6.09 -21.45
C ALA A 12 44.29 -5.59 -20.70
N VAL A 13 44.40 -4.43 -20.07
CA VAL A 13 43.24 -3.65 -19.63
C VAL A 13 42.54 -3.21 -20.91
N ALA A 14 41.53 -3.98 -21.31
CA ALA A 14 40.51 -3.47 -22.23
C ALA A 14 39.80 -2.35 -21.47
N LEU A 15 40.27 -1.12 -21.65
CA LEU A 15 39.50 0.08 -21.36
C LEU A 15 38.25 -0.04 -22.23
N ILE A 16 37.15 -0.48 -21.63
CA ILE A 16 35.82 -0.28 -22.18
C ILE A 16 35.67 1.23 -22.19
N TYR A 17 35.90 1.80 -23.36
CA TYR A 17 35.54 3.17 -23.68
C TYR A 17 34.02 3.20 -23.70
N GLU A 18 33.39 3.33 -22.53
CA GLU A 18 32.02 3.82 -22.47
C GLU A 18 32.06 5.21 -23.11
N PRO A 19 31.34 5.47 -24.21
CA PRO A 19 31.31 6.81 -24.75
C PRO A 19 30.71 7.74 -23.69
N ALA A 20 31.59 8.51 -23.04
CA ALA A 20 31.20 9.68 -22.29
C ALA A 20 30.39 10.57 -23.24
N ASN A 21 29.16 10.91 -22.81
CA ASN A 21 28.21 11.81 -23.48
C ASN A 21 27.27 11.17 -24.52
N ALA A 22 26.58 10.09 -24.18
CA ALA A 22 25.18 10.03 -24.60
C ALA A 22 24.45 11.14 -23.82
N VAL A 23 24.37 12.35 -24.40
CA VAL A 23 23.48 13.39 -23.89
C VAL A 23 22.10 12.77 -23.94
N ASP A 24 21.51 12.54 -22.77
CA ASP A 24 20.14 12.06 -22.70
C ASP A 24 19.27 13.02 -23.52
N PRO A 25 18.48 12.51 -24.48
CA PRO A 25 17.66 13.38 -25.30
C PRO A 25 16.78 14.22 -24.37
N ALA A 26 16.67 15.51 -24.68
CA ALA A 26 15.81 16.41 -23.91
C ALA A 26 14.41 15.78 -23.80
N PRO A 27 13.70 15.96 -22.66
CA PRO A 27 12.34 15.49 -22.53
C PRO A 27 11.47 16.11 -23.63
N VAL A 28 10.58 15.31 -24.22
CA VAL A 28 9.68 15.77 -25.30
C VAL A 28 8.27 15.29 -25.03
N ASN A 29 7.33 16.23 -25.07
CA ASN A 29 5.91 15.97 -24.93
C ASN A 29 5.36 15.23 -26.17
N PRO A 30 4.31 14.38 -26.01
CA PRO A 30 3.65 13.78 -27.16
C PRO A 30 3.02 14.85 -28.06
N ARG A 31 2.91 14.55 -29.35
CA ARG A 31 2.30 15.47 -30.31
C ARG A 31 0.79 15.53 -30.07
N GLY A 32 0.25 16.74 -30.01
CA GLY A 32 -1.19 17.00 -29.89
C GLY A 32 -1.52 17.90 -28.71
N PRO A 33 -2.80 18.19 -28.48
CA PRO A 33 -3.23 18.92 -27.30
C PRO A 33 -3.02 18.06 -26.05
N ILE A 34 -2.40 18.64 -25.03
CA ILE A 34 -2.26 18.02 -23.70
C ILE A 34 -3.47 18.46 -22.86
N PRO A 35 -4.28 17.53 -22.33
CA PRO A 35 -5.40 17.87 -21.46
C PRO A 35 -4.86 18.41 -20.12
N ALA A 36 -5.60 19.33 -19.50
CA ALA A 36 -5.24 19.84 -18.17
C ALA A 36 -5.48 18.81 -17.06
N VAL A 37 -6.50 17.96 -17.23
CA VAL A 37 -6.86 16.88 -16.31
C VAL A 37 -7.25 15.63 -17.10
N LEU A 38 -6.98 14.46 -16.53
CA LEU A 38 -7.50 13.19 -17.01
C LEU A 38 -8.61 12.72 -16.07
N ALA A 39 -9.56 11.94 -16.60
CA ALA A 39 -10.62 11.33 -15.82
C ALA A 39 -10.70 9.84 -16.08
N ASP A 40 -10.93 9.05 -15.05
CA ASP A 40 -11.20 7.61 -15.19
C ASP A 40 -12.70 7.34 -15.42
N SER A 41 -13.03 6.06 -15.61
CA SER A 41 -14.42 5.60 -15.82
C SER A 41 -15.34 5.88 -14.64
N ASP A 42 -14.77 6.07 -13.44
CA ASP A 42 -15.51 6.26 -12.20
C ASP A 42 -15.71 7.76 -11.89
N GLY A 43 -15.22 8.64 -12.76
CA GLY A 43 -15.34 10.09 -12.64
C GLY A 43 -14.30 10.74 -11.73
N ASN A 44 -13.26 10.01 -11.33
CA ASN A 44 -12.14 10.59 -10.59
C ASN A 44 -11.30 11.46 -11.52
N THR A 45 -10.84 12.62 -11.04
CA THR A 45 -9.95 13.51 -11.80
C THR A 45 -8.50 13.39 -11.35
N TYR A 46 -7.60 13.47 -12.32
CA TYR A 46 -6.16 13.31 -12.15
C TYR A 46 -5.44 14.52 -12.76
N GLU A 47 -4.42 15.02 -12.06
CA GLU A 47 -3.54 16.06 -12.60
C GLU A 47 -2.60 15.45 -13.64
N VAL A 48 -2.40 16.15 -14.75
CA VAL A 48 -1.60 15.63 -15.87
C VAL A 48 -0.14 15.98 -15.68
N PHE A 49 0.69 14.95 -15.71
CA PHE A 49 2.14 15.04 -15.63
C PHE A 49 2.71 14.78 -17.03
N THR A 50 3.66 15.61 -17.45
CA THR A 50 4.23 15.57 -18.80
C THR A 50 5.76 15.47 -18.76
N PRO A 51 6.41 14.98 -19.84
CA PRO A 51 7.87 14.91 -19.92
C PRO A 51 8.56 16.26 -19.80
N GLU A 52 8.06 17.30 -20.47
CA GLU A 52 8.73 18.61 -20.50
C GLU A 52 8.51 19.41 -19.22
N GLU A 53 7.33 19.30 -18.59
CA GLU A 53 6.96 20.12 -17.44
C GLU A 53 7.07 19.36 -16.11
N GLY A 54 7.03 18.03 -16.14
CA GLY A 54 6.86 17.21 -14.94
C GLY A 54 5.42 17.32 -14.43
N GLY A 55 5.27 17.47 -13.11
CA GLY A 55 3.97 17.73 -12.48
C GLY A 55 4.08 17.85 -10.97
N SER A 56 3.10 18.51 -10.36
CA SER A 56 3.09 18.71 -8.91
C SER A 56 1.69 18.74 -8.33
N ILE A 57 1.42 17.84 -7.40
CA ILE A 57 0.25 17.89 -6.53
C ILE A 57 0.71 18.48 -5.21
N ILE A 58 0.15 19.61 -4.80
CA ILE A 58 0.50 20.29 -3.54
C ILE A 58 -0.77 20.55 -2.75
N SER A 59 -0.84 19.97 -1.55
CA SER A 59 -1.88 20.23 -0.57
C SER A 59 -1.26 20.66 0.76
N GLU A 60 -2.12 21.05 1.71
CA GLU A 60 -1.70 21.35 3.08
C GLU A 60 -0.96 20.15 3.70
N ASP A 61 -1.55 18.96 3.56
CA ASP A 61 -1.12 17.72 4.21
C ASP A 61 -0.01 16.98 3.46
N HIS A 62 -0.05 16.97 2.13
CA HIS A 62 0.81 16.12 1.30
C HIS A 62 1.29 16.82 0.04
N SER A 63 2.36 16.30 -0.56
CA SER A 63 2.77 16.73 -1.89
C SER A 63 3.38 15.60 -2.69
N PHE A 64 3.23 15.64 -4.01
CA PHE A 64 3.86 14.72 -4.94
C PHE A 64 4.44 15.54 -6.10
N ILE A 65 5.75 15.46 -6.32
CA ILE A 65 6.48 16.32 -7.25
C ILE A 65 7.35 15.45 -8.16
N ALA A 66 7.08 15.53 -9.46
CA ALA A 66 7.94 15.02 -10.52
C ALA A 66 8.55 16.22 -11.26
N VAL A 67 9.87 16.24 -11.42
CA VAL A 67 10.56 17.31 -12.13
C VAL A 67 10.54 17.06 -13.65
N PRO A 68 10.81 18.08 -14.48
CA PRO A 68 11.00 17.89 -15.92
C PRO A 68 11.94 16.73 -16.24
N GLY A 69 11.47 15.82 -17.12
CA GLY A 69 12.19 14.62 -17.54
C GLY A 69 11.92 13.36 -16.71
N ASP A 70 11.16 13.44 -15.62
CA ASP A 70 10.79 12.27 -14.83
C ASP A 70 9.73 11.41 -15.54
N VAL A 71 8.84 12.02 -16.31
CA VAL A 71 7.88 11.29 -17.15
C VAL A 71 8.61 10.87 -18.44
N PRO A 72 8.55 9.58 -18.85
CA PRO A 72 9.18 9.13 -20.09
C PRO A 72 8.64 9.90 -21.33
N SER A 73 9.54 10.27 -22.24
CA SER A 73 9.18 11.01 -23.46
C SER A 73 8.07 10.33 -24.25
N ALA A 74 7.20 11.14 -24.88
CA ALA A 74 6.01 10.71 -25.63
C ALA A 74 4.87 10.07 -24.80
N TYR A 75 4.93 10.11 -23.47
CA TYR A 75 3.82 9.73 -22.59
C TYR A 75 3.25 10.95 -21.87
N ILE A 76 1.97 10.89 -21.50
CA ILE A 76 1.40 11.67 -20.40
C ILE A 76 0.84 10.69 -19.37
N VAL A 77 0.83 11.10 -18.11
CA VAL A 77 0.24 10.29 -17.02
C VAL A 77 -0.61 11.19 -16.14
N GLY A 78 -1.83 10.74 -15.84
CA GLY A 78 -2.66 11.36 -14.83
C GLY A 78 -2.27 10.83 -13.47
N VAL A 79 -1.96 11.70 -12.51
CA VAL A 79 -1.62 11.32 -11.14
C VAL A 79 -2.60 11.94 -10.17
N ARG A 80 -2.97 11.18 -9.13
CA ARG A 80 -3.77 11.67 -8.01
C ARG A 80 -3.18 11.16 -6.72
N MET A 81 -3.10 12.02 -5.72
CA MET A 81 -2.71 11.64 -4.37
C MET A 81 -3.86 11.93 -3.41
N SER A 82 -4.30 10.91 -2.68
CA SER A 82 -5.43 10.98 -1.77
C SER A 82 -5.10 10.38 -0.40
N LYS A 83 -5.80 10.84 0.64
CA LYS A 83 -5.70 10.28 1.99
C LYS A 83 -6.65 9.08 2.09
N GLY A 84 -6.11 7.90 2.42
CA GLY A 84 -6.90 6.65 2.44
C GLY A 84 -7.47 6.27 3.80
N GLY A 85 -6.93 6.80 4.90
CA GLY A 85 -7.39 6.51 6.27
C GLY A 85 -6.23 6.40 7.25
N GLU A 86 -6.49 5.85 8.44
CA GLU A 86 -5.46 5.62 9.46
C GLU A 86 -4.54 4.47 9.06
N ALA A 87 -3.23 4.71 9.13
CA ALA A 87 -2.24 3.68 8.89
C ALA A 87 -2.24 2.68 10.06
N SER A 88 -2.28 1.39 9.75
CA SER A 88 -2.33 0.34 10.77
C SER A 88 -1.38 -0.79 10.42
N ASN A 89 -0.80 -1.38 11.47
CA ASN A 89 -0.04 -2.62 11.34
C ASN A 89 -0.92 -3.87 11.41
N ALA A 90 -2.25 -3.74 11.57
CA ALA A 90 -3.14 -4.90 11.71
C ALA A 90 -3.06 -5.82 10.48
N GLY A 91 -2.93 -7.13 10.71
CA GLY A 91 -2.91 -8.15 9.65
C GLY A 91 -1.59 -8.29 8.89
N MET A 92 -0.60 -7.43 9.13
CA MET A 92 0.73 -7.61 8.54
C MET A 92 1.45 -8.82 9.15
N THR A 93 2.30 -9.48 8.37
CA THR A 93 3.04 -10.70 8.80
C THR A 93 4.51 -10.41 9.14
N HIS A 94 5.03 -9.27 8.71
CA HIS A 94 6.42 -8.86 8.90
C HIS A 94 6.51 -7.42 9.43
N HIS A 95 6.35 -7.25 10.74
CA HIS A 95 6.42 -5.92 11.37
C HIS A 95 7.87 -5.56 11.70
N ARG A 96 8.45 -4.63 10.95
CA ARG A 96 9.70 -3.95 11.33
C ARG A 96 9.48 -2.49 11.74
N TYR A 97 8.34 -1.93 11.33
CA TYR A 97 7.99 -0.54 11.52
C TYR A 97 6.61 -0.40 12.13
N THR A 98 6.50 0.49 13.11
CA THR A 98 5.21 0.94 13.65
C THR A 98 4.70 2.04 12.75
N LEU A 99 3.60 1.78 12.05
CA LEU A 99 2.93 2.78 11.22
C LEU A 99 2.06 3.68 12.07
N SER A 100 1.98 4.96 11.71
CA SER A 100 1.07 5.88 12.38
C SER A 100 0.65 7.05 11.51
N GLY A 101 -0.37 7.78 11.97
CA GLY A 101 -1.02 8.84 11.23
C GLY A 101 -1.89 8.27 10.12
N ASN A 102 -1.94 8.96 8.99
CA ASN A 102 -2.72 8.53 7.84
C ASN A 102 -1.82 7.89 6.79
N TYR A 103 -2.36 6.91 6.07
CA TYR A 103 -1.77 6.46 4.82
C TYR A 103 -2.33 7.26 3.64
N PHE A 104 -1.54 7.36 2.58
CA PHE A 104 -1.84 8.10 1.36
C PHE A 104 -1.72 7.18 0.16
N ILE A 105 -2.69 7.26 -0.74
CA ILE A 105 -2.76 6.48 -1.96
C ILE A 105 -2.34 7.40 -3.11
N ILE A 106 -1.38 6.94 -3.90
CA ILE A 106 -1.00 7.57 -5.16
C ILE A 106 -1.55 6.69 -6.28
N ASP A 107 -2.58 7.19 -6.95
CA ASP A 107 -3.19 6.56 -8.11
C ASP A 107 -2.62 7.17 -9.39
N ALA A 108 -2.59 6.36 -10.45
CA ALA A 108 -2.17 6.80 -11.78
C ALA A 108 -3.08 6.25 -12.87
N VAL A 109 -3.30 7.04 -13.92
CA VAL A 109 -4.03 6.69 -15.14
C VAL A 109 -3.23 7.07 -16.38
N ASP A 110 -3.40 6.30 -17.46
CA ASP A 110 -2.89 6.66 -18.78
C ASP A 110 -3.76 7.74 -19.45
N GLU A 111 -3.37 8.13 -20.67
CA GLU A 111 -4.09 9.11 -21.50
C GLU A 111 -5.55 8.73 -21.79
N ASN A 112 -5.92 7.46 -21.63
CA ASN A 112 -7.26 6.93 -21.84
C ASN A 112 -8.07 6.79 -20.53
N GLY A 113 -7.54 7.29 -19.41
CA GLY A 113 -8.19 7.19 -18.11
C GLY A 113 -8.16 5.79 -17.50
N LYS A 114 -7.23 4.92 -17.93
CA LYS A 114 -7.09 3.56 -17.42
C LYS A 114 -5.88 3.43 -16.53
N THR A 115 -5.96 2.60 -15.49
CA THR A 115 -4.79 2.26 -14.67
C THR A 115 -3.69 1.66 -15.56
N PRO A 116 -2.46 2.22 -15.55
CA PRO A 116 -1.36 1.70 -16.35
C PRO A 116 -1.06 0.25 -15.96
N SER A 117 -1.07 -0.64 -16.95
CA SER A 117 -0.67 -2.03 -16.79
C SER A 117 0.55 -2.31 -17.66
N PRO A 118 1.67 -2.82 -17.11
CA PRO A 118 1.98 -2.98 -15.67
C PRO A 118 2.17 -1.63 -14.96
N ALA A 119 2.33 -1.64 -13.63
CA ALA A 119 2.57 -0.43 -12.82
C ALA A 119 3.54 0.55 -13.50
N PHE A 120 3.14 1.81 -13.58
CA PHE A 120 3.90 2.86 -14.26
C PHE A 120 5.16 3.23 -13.48
N ARG A 121 6.26 3.39 -14.20
CA ARG A 121 7.56 3.79 -13.65
C ARG A 121 7.98 5.11 -14.26
N PHE A 122 8.25 6.07 -13.40
CA PHE A 122 8.94 7.29 -13.79
C PHE A 122 10.39 6.96 -14.13
N ARG A 123 10.99 7.77 -15.00
CA ARG A 123 12.41 7.69 -15.36
C ARG A 123 13.30 7.91 -14.15
N ASN A 124 13.01 8.97 -13.38
CA ASN A 124 13.54 9.16 -12.04
C ASN A 124 12.39 9.11 -11.04
N PRO A 125 12.59 8.52 -9.85
CA PRO A 125 11.56 8.50 -8.82
C PRO A 125 11.10 9.91 -8.40
N PRO A 126 9.79 10.23 -8.46
CA PRO A 126 9.27 11.49 -7.95
C PRO A 126 9.35 11.57 -6.43
N LEU A 127 9.31 12.79 -5.90
CA LEU A 127 9.35 13.07 -4.47
C LEU A 127 7.92 13.16 -3.91
N ALA A 128 7.57 12.27 -2.98
CA ALA A 128 6.34 12.32 -2.21
C ALA A 128 6.62 12.78 -0.79
N CYS A 129 5.87 13.75 -0.26
CA CYS A 129 5.99 14.24 1.11
C CYS A 129 4.69 14.03 1.89
N LEU A 130 4.82 13.44 3.08
CA LEU A 130 3.72 13.13 4.00
C LEU A 130 3.85 13.95 5.29
N PRO A 131 2.75 14.28 5.96
CA PRO A 131 2.81 15.02 7.22
C PRO A 131 3.35 14.10 8.33
N ILE A 132 4.23 14.64 9.16
CA ILE A 132 4.77 13.88 10.30
C ILE A 132 3.73 13.85 11.44
N PRO A 133 3.35 12.66 11.95
CA PRO A 133 2.46 12.57 13.10
C PRO A 133 3.09 13.22 14.35
N GLN A 134 2.35 14.07 15.06
CA GLN A 134 2.88 14.86 16.19
C GLN A 134 3.56 14.01 17.27
N HIS A 135 3.00 12.84 17.58
CA HIS A 135 3.56 11.93 18.58
C HIS A 135 4.88 11.27 18.13
N PHE A 136 5.27 11.41 16.86
CA PHE A 136 6.57 10.98 16.35
C PHE A 136 7.63 12.10 16.36
N PHE A 137 7.29 13.34 16.72
CA PHE A 137 8.27 14.44 16.74
C PHE A 137 9.48 14.18 17.66
N ALA A 138 9.29 13.42 18.73
CA ALA A 138 10.39 13.04 19.63
C ALA A 138 11.38 12.06 18.99
N ASN A 139 11.00 11.38 17.91
CA ASN A 139 11.81 10.37 17.22
C ASN A 139 11.98 10.71 15.74
N ILE A 140 12.07 12.01 15.42
CA ILE A 140 12.10 12.50 14.03
C ILE A 140 13.22 11.89 13.18
N ASP A 141 14.36 11.57 13.81
CA ASP A 141 15.55 11.04 13.15
C ASP A 141 15.44 9.56 12.75
N SER A 142 14.49 8.82 13.32
CA SER A 142 14.27 7.39 13.04
C SER A 142 12.99 7.10 12.26
N MET A 143 12.31 8.15 11.78
CA MET A 143 11.15 7.99 10.93
C MET A 143 11.54 7.68 9.49
N THR A 144 10.70 6.88 8.84
CA THR A 144 10.82 6.56 7.43
C THR A 144 9.47 6.61 6.74
N VAL A 145 9.46 6.83 5.42
CA VAL A 145 8.27 6.54 4.61
C VAL A 145 8.29 5.06 4.24
N ILE A 146 7.16 4.40 4.44
CA ILE A 146 6.93 3.00 4.09
C ILE A 146 5.93 2.96 2.94
N ALA A 147 6.30 2.27 1.86
CA ALA A 147 5.34 1.85 0.85
C ALA A 147 4.73 0.51 1.23
N THR A 148 3.41 0.39 1.18
CA THR A 148 2.69 -0.87 1.35
C THR A 148 2.10 -1.32 0.02
N ASP A 149 2.01 -2.64 -0.17
CA ASP A 149 1.22 -3.17 -1.28
C ASP A 149 -0.28 -2.89 -1.10
N SER A 150 -1.07 -3.17 -2.13
CA SER A 150 -2.53 -2.97 -2.12
C SER A 150 -3.27 -3.84 -1.09
N GLU A 151 -2.64 -4.90 -0.61
CA GLU A 151 -3.21 -5.81 0.40
C GLU A 151 -2.74 -5.45 1.82
N GLY A 152 -1.86 -4.45 1.96
CA GLY A 152 -1.23 -4.05 3.22
C GLY A 152 -0.31 -5.11 3.82
N LEU A 153 0.08 -6.14 3.07
CA LEU A 153 0.80 -7.31 3.60
C LEU A 153 2.31 -7.10 3.63
N THR A 154 2.85 -6.44 2.61
CA THR A 154 4.29 -6.17 2.49
C THR A 154 4.62 -4.71 2.69
N GLN A 155 5.80 -4.46 3.27
CA GLN A 155 6.35 -3.13 3.51
C GLN A 155 7.68 -2.98 2.78
N THR A 156 7.81 -1.89 2.01
CA THR A 156 9.07 -1.46 1.41
C THR A 156 9.48 -0.13 2.01
N VAL A 157 10.68 -0.08 2.58
CA VAL A 157 11.25 1.16 3.12
C VAL A 157 11.68 2.04 1.95
N LEU A 158 11.21 3.28 1.91
CA LEU A 158 11.65 4.26 0.95
C LEU A 158 12.69 5.17 1.60
N ASN A 159 13.73 5.53 0.85
CA ASN A 159 14.70 6.50 1.32
C ASN A 159 13.99 7.84 1.57
N SER A 160 14.07 8.32 2.80
CA SER A 160 13.32 9.49 3.24
C SER A 160 14.17 10.53 3.96
N GLY A 161 13.76 11.79 3.84
CA GLY A 161 14.34 12.90 4.57
C GLY A 161 13.27 13.88 5.04
N THR A 162 13.50 14.45 6.22
CA THR A 162 12.62 15.45 6.82
C THR A 162 12.80 16.81 6.15
N ARG A 163 11.71 17.51 5.85
CA ARG A 163 11.71 18.88 5.35
C ARG A 163 10.74 19.75 6.12
N VAL A 164 11.14 20.99 6.37
CA VAL A 164 10.26 22.05 6.87
C VAL A 164 9.62 22.71 5.66
N GLN A 165 8.29 22.78 5.61
CA GLN A 165 7.54 23.58 4.66
C GLN A 165 6.65 24.57 5.42
N ASP A 166 6.08 25.54 4.72
CA ASP A 166 5.21 26.56 5.32
C ASP A 166 4.01 25.96 6.08
N THR A 167 3.59 24.75 5.71
CA THR A 167 2.48 24.01 6.36
C THR A 167 2.93 23.00 7.41
N GLY A 168 4.22 22.97 7.78
CA GLY A 168 4.75 22.17 8.87
C GLY A 168 5.87 21.19 8.47
N LEU A 169 6.12 20.23 9.35
CA LEU A 169 7.14 19.19 9.17
C LEU A 169 6.59 18.04 8.33
N LYS A 170 7.23 17.81 7.18
CA LYS A 170 6.90 16.70 6.29
C LYS A 170 8.08 15.74 6.15
N LEU A 171 7.77 14.46 6.02
CA LEU A 171 8.73 13.41 5.71
C LEU A 171 8.58 13.08 4.22
N CYS A 172 9.65 13.31 3.45
CA CYS A 172 9.64 13.13 2.01
C CYS A 172 10.42 11.89 1.59
N ALA A 173 9.95 11.15 0.60
CA ALA A 173 10.63 9.99 0.05
C ALA A 173 10.47 9.88 -1.47
N PHE A 174 11.39 9.17 -2.10
CA PHE A 174 11.39 8.92 -3.53
C PHE A 174 10.55 7.68 -3.87
N VAL A 175 9.56 7.84 -4.75
CA VAL A 175 8.59 6.79 -5.12
C VAL A 175 8.89 6.29 -6.53
N GLY A 176 9.35 5.05 -6.69
CA GLY A 176 9.77 4.54 -8.00
C GLY A 176 8.64 4.06 -8.92
N THR A 177 7.49 3.67 -8.36
CA THR A 177 6.39 3.02 -9.08
C THR A 177 5.06 3.55 -8.59
N VAL A 178 4.13 3.76 -9.52
CA VAL A 178 2.72 4.10 -9.24
C VAL A 178 1.78 3.13 -9.99
N PRO A 179 0.61 2.77 -9.43
CA PRO A 179 0.07 3.23 -8.15
C PRO A 179 0.84 2.71 -6.93
N SER A 180 0.75 3.42 -5.80
CA SER A 180 1.43 3.05 -4.55
C SER A 180 0.69 3.56 -3.30
N ILE A 181 0.79 2.83 -2.19
CA ILE A 181 0.27 3.26 -0.89
C ILE A 181 1.45 3.61 0.01
N LEU A 182 1.43 4.77 0.64
CA LEU A 182 2.51 5.29 1.49
C LEU A 182 2.01 5.61 2.90
N ALA A 183 2.85 5.37 3.91
CA ALA A 183 2.60 5.74 5.29
C ALA A 183 3.90 6.17 5.99
N VAL A 184 3.79 6.91 7.08
CA VAL A 184 4.94 7.21 7.96
C VAL A 184 5.10 6.06 8.96
N GLY A 185 6.32 5.55 9.06
CA GLY A 185 6.70 4.49 9.98
C GLY A 185 7.84 4.91 10.89
N LEU A 186 7.85 4.37 12.10
CA LEU A 186 8.97 4.44 13.03
C LEU A 186 9.60 3.07 13.18
N GLU A 187 10.93 2.98 13.14
CA GLU A 187 11.62 1.70 13.40
C GLU A 187 11.29 1.18 14.80
N GLY A 188 10.84 -0.06 14.88
CA GLY A 188 10.41 -0.68 16.13
C GLY A 188 9.13 -1.49 15.97
N ALA A 189 9.03 -2.59 16.72
CA ALA A 189 7.79 -3.35 16.81
C ALA A 189 6.67 -2.45 17.35
N PRO A 190 5.42 -2.58 16.83
CA PRO A 190 4.28 -1.87 17.38
C PRO A 190 4.26 -2.01 18.90
N GLY A 191 3.97 -0.92 19.61
CA GLY A 191 3.63 -1.03 21.02
C GLY A 191 2.54 -2.11 21.20
N PRO A 192 2.50 -2.81 22.34
CA PRO A 192 1.45 -3.79 22.58
C PRO A 192 0.11 -3.16 22.24
N LEU A 193 -0.69 -3.84 21.41
CA LEU A 193 -2.05 -3.40 21.13
C LEU A 193 -2.70 -3.05 22.47
N PRO A 194 -3.42 -1.91 22.58
CA PRO A 194 -4.18 -1.64 23.78
C PRO A 194 -4.98 -2.90 24.09
N PRO A 195 -5.02 -3.35 25.36
CA PRO A 195 -5.74 -4.56 25.70
C PRO A 195 -7.12 -4.42 25.07
N THR A 196 -7.49 -5.39 24.22
CA THR A 196 -8.83 -5.47 23.65
C THR A 196 -9.75 -5.15 24.81
N PRO A 197 -10.60 -4.11 24.75
CA PRO A 197 -11.49 -3.81 25.86
C PRO A 197 -12.18 -5.14 26.14
N GLU A 198 -11.86 -5.72 27.30
CA GLU A 198 -12.59 -6.85 27.79
C GLU A 198 -14.00 -6.30 27.78
N VAL A 199 -14.83 -6.82 26.89
CA VAL A 199 -16.25 -6.54 26.94
C VAL A 199 -16.63 -7.20 28.25
N VAL A 200 -16.51 -6.44 29.33
CA VAL A 200 -17.25 -6.67 30.55
C VAL A 200 -18.66 -6.47 30.07
N VAL A 201 -19.23 -7.55 29.55
CA VAL A 201 -20.66 -7.75 29.63
C VAL A 201 -20.86 -7.75 31.14
N GLU A 202 -21.10 -6.56 31.71
CA GLU A 202 -21.91 -6.47 32.90
C GLU A 202 -23.20 -7.15 32.48
N VAL A 203 -23.26 -8.45 32.72
CA VAL A 203 -24.51 -9.16 32.85
C VAL A 203 -25.14 -8.47 34.03
N ARG A 204 -25.83 -7.38 33.76
CA ARG A 204 -26.82 -6.80 34.65
C ARG A 204 -27.82 -7.93 34.77
N VAL A 205 -27.61 -8.78 35.77
CA VAL A 205 -28.62 -9.71 36.23
C VAL A 205 -29.75 -8.81 36.66
N VAL A 206 -30.67 -8.55 35.75
CA VAL A 206 -31.99 -8.09 36.14
C VAL A 206 -32.52 -9.27 36.94
N GLU A 207 -32.43 -9.16 38.27
CA GLU A 207 -33.12 -10.04 39.20
C GLU A 207 -34.62 -9.90 38.91
N LEU A 208 -35.08 -10.72 37.97
CA LEU A 208 -36.49 -11.01 37.81
C LEU A 208 -36.92 -11.72 39.11
N PRO A 209 -38.00 -11.26 39.76
CA PRO A 209 -38.44 -11.85 41.00
C PRO A 209 -38.69 -13.34 40.82
N VAL A 210 -38.15 -14.11 41.77
CA VAL A 210 -38.25 -15.55 41.86
C VAL A 210 -39.72 -15.95 42.01
N THR A 211 -40.40 -16.23 40.89
CA THR A 211 -41.59 -17.09 40.90
C THR A 211 -41.13 -18.49 40.51
N GLY A 212 -41.07 -19.36 41.53
CA GLY A 212 -40.57 -20.72 41.44
C GLY A 212 -41.24 -21.57 40.36
N GLY A 213 -40.47 -22.51 39.84
CA GLY A 213 -40.97 -23.53 38.93
C GLY A 213 -39.85 -24.33 38.29
N SER A 214 -39.42 -25.40 38.99
CA SER A 214 -38.82 -26.64 38.45
C SER A 214 -37.79 -26.52 37.30
N ALA A 215 -36.53 -26.83 37.61
CA ALA A 215 -35.47 -27.03 36.63
C ALA A 215 -35.87 -28.05 35.54
N PRO A 216 -35.72 -27.75 34.23
CA PRO A 216 -35.71 -28.77 33.22
C PRO A 216 -34.33 -29.45 33.20
N SER A 217 -34.39 -30.76 33.38
CA SER A 217 -33.28 -31.71 33.30
C SER A 217 -32.55 -31.63 31.96
N ARG A 218 -31.27 -32.04 31.99
CA ARG A 218 -30.28 -32.12 30.90
C ARG A 218 -30.68 -32.94 29.65
N ASN A 219 -31.96 -33.26 29.45
CA ASN A 219 -32.45 -34.11 28.37
C ASN A 219 -32.89 -33.35 27.10
N LEU A 220 -32.97 -32.02 27.11
CA LEU A 220 -33.44 -31.24 25.95
C LEU A 220 -32.35 -30.98 24.89
N ALA A 221 -31.09 -30.83 25.33
CA ALA A 221 -29.97 -30.58 24.43
C ALA A 221 -29.65 -31.81 23.55
N THR A 222 -29.83 -33.02 24.09
CA THR A 222 -29.62 -34.27 23.35
C THR A 222 -30.74 -34.55 22.35
N LEU A 223 -31.98 -34.11 22.64
CA LEU A 223 -33.13 -34.32 21.73
C LEU A 223 -33.03 -33.45 20.48
N LEU A 224 -32.55 -32.21 20.60
CA LEU A 224 -32.34 -31.30 19.45
C LEU A 224 -31.25 -31.80 18.50
N LEU A 225 -30.21 -32.46 19.02
CA LEU A 225 -29.12 -33.01 18.22
C LEU A 225 -29.56 -34.26 17.43
N ILE A 226 -30.47 -35.09 17.99
CA ILE A 226 -31.05 -36.26 17.30
C ILE A 226 -32.09 -35.83 16.24
N LEU A 227 -32.91 -34.81 16.53
CA LEU A 227 -33.86 -34.25 15.55
C LEU A 227 -33.15 -33.58 14.37
N GLY A 228 -32.02 -32.89 14.60
CA GLY A 228 -31.22 -32.30 13.52
C GLY A 228 -30.63 -33.34 12.57
N LEU A 229 -30.09 -34.45 13.09
CA LEU A 229 -29.49 -35.51 12.27
C LEU A 229 -30.51 -36.33 11.48
N THR A 230 -31.72 -36.53 12.01
CA THR A 230 -32.79 -37.29 11.32
C THR A 230 -33.43 -36.49 10.16
N ILE A 231 -33.53 -35.16 10.27
CA ILE A 231 -34.03 -34.31 9.19
C ILE A 231 -33.03 -34.30 8.00
N VAL A 232 -31.73 -34.23 8.27
CA VAL A 232 -30.70 -34.26 7.21
C VAL A 232 -30.68 -35.61 6.50
N ALA A 233 -30.78 -36.73 7.23
CA ALA A 233 -30.84 -38.06 6.63
C ALA A 233 -32.13 -38.30 5.80
N GLY A 234 -33.27 -37.79 6.26
CA GLY A 234 -34.55 -37.89 5.54
C GLY A 234 -34.58 -37.09 4.22
N VAL A 235 -34.03 -35.88 4.21
CA VAL A 235 -33.94 -35.04 3.00
C VAL A 235 -32.98 -35.66 1.97
N VAL A 236 -31.87 -36.25 2.41
CA VAL A 236 -30.92 -36.94 1.51
C VAL A 236 -31.54 -38.22 0.92
N TRP A 237 -32.36 -38.96 1.69
CA TRP A 237 -33.05 -40.14 1.18
C TRP A 237 -34.18 -39.79 0.19
N TYR A 238 -34.98 -38.75 0.48
CA TYR A 238 -36.06 -38.28 -0.39
C TYR A 238 -35.54 -37.68 -1.72
N ALA A 239 -34.42 -36.97 -1.69
CA ALA A 239 -33.75 -36.48 -2.90
C ALA A 239 -33.18 -37.62 -3.77
N LYS A 240 -32.79 -38.75 -3.15
CA LYS A 240 -32.26 -39.92 -3.84
C LYS A 240 -33.37 -40.78 -4.47
N SER A 241 -34.54 -40.88 -3.84
CA SER A 241 -35.70 -41.60 -4.40
C SER A 241 -36.37 -40.86 -5.56
N LEU A 242 -36.41 -39.52 -5.54
CA LEU A 242 -36.88 -38.71 -6.68
C LEU A 242 -36.00 -38.81 -7.93
N ARG A 243 -34.70 -39.09 -7.78
CA ARG A 243 -33.79 -39.36 -8.93
C ARG A 243 -33.91 -40.76 -9.51
N LEU A 244 -34.52 -41.72 -8.80
CA LEU A 244 -34.70 -43.10 -9.25
C LEU A 244 -36.11 -43.38 -9.83
N GLY A 245 -37.05 -42.43 -9.70
CA GLY A 245 -38.40 -42.51 -10.31
C GLY A 245 -38.57 -41.71 -11.61
N ALA A 246 -37.48 -41.13 -12.16
CA ALA A 246 -37.48 -40.35 -13.41
C ALA A 246 -36.68 -41.04 -14.54
N ARG A 247 -36.74 -42.37 -14.60
CA ARG A 247 -36.39 -43.19 -15.76
C ARG A 247 -37.46 -44.24 -15.99
#